data_AF-A0A2P5DSM0-F1
#
_entry.id   AF-A0A2P5DSM0-F1
#
_cell.length_a   1.000
_cell.length_b   1.000
_cell.length_c   1.000
_cell.angle_alpha   90.00
_cell.angle_beta   90.00
_cell.angle_gamma   90.00
#
_symmetry.space_group_name_H-M   'P 1'
#
loop_
_entity.id
_entity.type
_entity.pdbx_description
1 polymer ?
#
loop_
_entity_poly.entity_id
_entity_poly.type
_entity_poly.pdbx_seq_one_letter_code
_entity_poly.pdbx_strand_id
1 'polypeptide(L)'
;MAERYMDDLVRRSLLQVFEDHSQGSPKALRMHDLLRHLVVRISQEKKFCAVYNGGKAWEERRLYQSLIQRNYEEEDQTRKAIEKLKKQIELLSLVTFNENEVLRIDNGNFGVSSPLSNPLNLLTTLALGGKLERLPCWFDRSDRYLKNFKALHLHWSSLTDEDFLSRIGKLANLVELVLRNAYEGYKLLFLEGFEKLRCLSLFYFPELNEIVIEKGVMPALGYFHIFHCEELKRPPSGVEHLHCLRELHLAWVSNELIERVCEGGSDRSMVKHIRHIWHQGTFPEYLS
;
A
#
# COMPACT_ATOMS: atom_id res chain seq x y z
N MET A 1 10.46 -8.36 13.03
CA MET A 1 10.04 -7.40 14.10
C MET A 1 8.52 -7.20 14.17
N ALA A 2 7.83 -6.89 13.07
CA ALA A 2 6.35 -6.79 13.07
C ALA A 2 5.66 -8.12 13.44
N GLU A 3 6.20 -9.26 12.99
CA GLU A 3 5.68 -10.60 13.33
C GLU A 3 5.73 -10.90 14.82
N ARG A 4 6.84 -10.58 15.51
CA ARG A 4 6.95 -10.74 16.98
C ARG A 4 5.94 -9.88 17.75
N TYR A 5 5.64 -8.68 17.25
CA TYR A 5 4.57 -7.85 17.81
C TYR A 5 3.19 -8.45 17.53
N MET A 6 2.95 -9.00 16.34
CA MET A 6 1.70 -9.70 16.03
C MET A 6 1.52 -10.95 16.91
N ASP A 7 2.57 -11.73 17.11
CA ASP A 7 2.57 -12.88 18.02
C ASP A 7 2.31 -12.46 19.47
N ASP A 8 2.87 -11.34 19.92
CA ASP A 8 2.59 -10.80 21.25
C ASP A 8 1.12 -10.33 21.37
N LEU A 9 0.57 -9.69 20.34
CA LEU A 9 -0.85 -9.33 20.29
C LEU A 9 -1.75 -10.58 20.29
N VAL A 10 -1.36 -11.65 19.60
CA VAL A 10 -2.09 -12.94 19.63
C VAL A 10 -1.97 -13.60 21.00
N ARG A 11 -0.78 -13.65 21.60
CA ARG A 11 -0.54 -14.19 22.96
C ARG A 11 -1.33 -13.45 24.03
N ARG A 12 -1.52 -12.15 23.87
CA ARG A 12 -2.33 -11.31 24.76
C ARG A 12 -3.83 -11.42 24.47
N SER A 13 -4.24 -12.31 23.57
CA SER A 13 -5.61 -12.46 23.10
C SER A 13 -6.20 -11.16 22.53
N LEU A 14 -5.34 -10.26 22.04
CA LEU A 14 -5.74 -9.01 21.40
C LEU A 14 -6.14 -9.22 19.94
N LEU A 15 -5.53 -10.22 19.31
CA LEU A 15 -5.84 -10.71 17.97
C LEU A 15 -6.07 -12.23 18.03
N GLN A 16 -7.05 -12.73 17.30
CA GLN A 16 -7.30 -14.14 17.09
C GLN A 16 -6.81 -14.54 15.71
N VAL A 17 -6.16 -15.69 15.61
CA VAL A 17 -5.88 -16.30 14.31
C VAL A 17 -7.19 -16.90 13.78
N PHE A 18 -7.63 -16.48 12.61
CA PHE A 18 -8.96 -16.81 12.07
C PHE A 18 -8.92 -17.78 10.87
N GLU A 19 -7.82 -17.87 10.12
CA GLU A 19 -7.67 -18.89 9.06
C GLU A 19 -6.24 -19.46 8.98
N ASP A 20 -6.18 -20.77 8.76
CA ASP A 20 -5.00 -21.57 8.41
C ASP A 20 -5.27 -22.16 7.01
N HIS A 21 -4.89 -21.44 5.95
CA HIS A 21 -4.84 -22.05 4.64
C HIS A 21 -3.59 -22.93 4.59
N SER A 22 -3.80 -24.23 4.77
CA SER A 22 -2.81 -25.27 4.55
C SER A 22 -2.22 -25.16 3.15
N GLN A 23 -1.14 -24.38 3.00
CA GLN A 23 -0.17 -24.23 1.90
C GLN A 23 0.43 -22.80 1.95
N GLY A 24 1.04 -22.39 3.08
CA GLY A 24 2.01 -21.29 3.09
C GLY A 24 1.53 -19.83 3.07
N SER A 25 0.22 -19.54 3.13
CA SER A 25 -0.33 -18.17 3.20
C SER A 25 -0.28 -17.58 4.62
N PRO A 26 -0.18 -16.24 4.82
CA PRO A 26 -0.15 -15.61 6.14
C PRO A 26 -1.44 -15.86 6.94
N LYS A 27 -1.28 -15.99 8.25
CA LYS A 27 -2.38 -16.10 9.21
C LYS A 27 -3.26 -14.85 9.16
N ALA A 28 -4.53 -14.99 8.79
CA ALA A 28 -5.50 -13.93 8.97
C ALA A 28 -5.71 -13.68 10.47
N LEU A 29 -5.50 -12.45 10.93
CA LEU A 29 -5.68 -12.06 12.32
C LEU A 29 -6.95 -11.21 12.47
N ARG A 30 -7.84 -11.62 13.37
CA ARG A 30 -9.08 -10.93 13.70
C ARG A 30 -9.02 -10.35 15.10
N MET A 31 -9.25 -9.05 15.25
CA MET A 31 -9.46 -8.47 16.57
C MET A 31 -10.86 -8.83 17.08
N HIS A 32 -10.97 -9.22 18.35
CA HIS A 32 -12.26 -9.41 18.99
C HIS A 32 -13.11 -8.13 18.95
N ASP A 33 -14.43 -8.27 18.77
CA ASP A 33 -15.34 -7.12 18.65
C ASP A 33 -15.33 -6.20 19.89
N LEU A 34 -15.14 -6.77 21.10
CA LEU A 34 -15.02 -6.00 22.34
C LEU A 34 -13.73 -5.17 22.40
N LEU A 35 -12.62 -5.75 21.94
CA LEU A 35 -11.34 -5.06 21.86
C LEU A 35 -11.36 -4.01 20.76
N ARG A 36 -12.00 -4.29 19.63
CA ARG A 36 -12.24 -3.30 18.58
C ARG A 36 -13.00 -2.10 19.15
N HIS A 37 -14.03 -2.32 19.96
CA HIS A 37 -14.79 -1.23 20.58
C HIS A 37 -13.92 -0.41 21.56
N LEU A 38 -13.07 -1.08 22.33
CA LEU A 38 -12.13 -0.43 23.24
C LEU A 38 -11.03 0.36 22.49
N VAL A 39 -10.44 -0.20 21.44
CA VAL A 39 -9.43 0.45 20.60
C VAL A 39 -10.02 1.68 19.91
N VAL A 40 -11.27 1.60 19.42
CA VAL A 40 -11.96 2.78 18.87
C VAL A 40 -12.14 3.86 19.94
N ARG A 41 -12.58 3.49 21.15
CA ARG A 41 -12.74 4.44 22.27
C ARG A 41 -11.42 5.08 22.67
N ILE A 42 -10.36 4.29 22.85
CA ILE A 42 -9.02 4.78 23.19
C ILE A 42 -8.47 5.66 22.07
N SER A 43 -8.68 5.28 20.81
CA SER A 43 -8.25 6.08 19.65
C SER A 43 -8.96 7.42 19.58
N GLN A 44 -10.24 7.48 19.99
CA GLN A 44 -11.01 8.73 20.12
C GLN A 44 -10.49 9.59 21.29
N GLU A 45 -10.31 9.01 22.47
CA GLU A 45 -9.77 9.72 23.66
C GLU A 45 -8.35 10.28 23.41
N LYS A 46 -7.52 9.49 22.72
CA LYS A 46 -6.13 9.85 22.39
C LYS A 46 -6.00 10.62 21.08
N LYS A 47 -7.11 10.84 20.36
CA LYS A 47 -7.17 11.58 19.08
C LYS A 47 -6.25 11.03 17.99
N PHE A 48 -6.02 9.72 18.02
CA PHE A 48 -5.11 9.03 17.10
C PHE A 48 -5.81 8.70 15.77
N CYS A 49 -7.09 8.31 15.83
CA CYS A 49 -7.88 7.89 14.69
C CYS A 49 -9.35 8.31 14.86
N ALA A 50 -9.95 8.86 13.80
CA ALA A 50 -11.38 9.06 13.71
C ALA A 50 -12.01 7.97 12.85
N VAL A 51 -13.03 7.30 13.37
CA VAL A 51 -13.82 6.31 12.62
C VAL A 51 -15.14 6.96 12.19
N TYR A 52 -15.33 7.16 10.89
CA TYR A 52 -16.56 7.74 10.38
C TYR A 52 -17.59 6.66 10.07
N ASN A 53 -18.70 6.69 10.82
CA ASN A 53 -19.77 5.69 10.77
C ASN A 53 -21.14 6.26 10.35
N GLY A 54 -21.22 7.22 9.42
CA GLY A 54 -22.48 7.62 8.77
C GLY A 54 -23.58 8.26 9.66
N GLY A 55 -23.44 8.25 10.99
CA GLY A 55 -24.35 8.87 11.97
C GLY A 55 -24.00 10.32 12.31
N LYS A 56 -24.91 11.00 13.04
CA LYS A 56 -24.75 12.40 13.49
C LYS A 56 -23.36 12.65 14.07
N ALA A 57 -22.58 13.39 13.30
CA ALA A 57 -21.19 13.65 13.62
C ALA A 57 -21.08 14.89 14.52
N TRP A 58 -20.68 14.68 15.76
CA TRP A 58 -20.43 15.73 16.75
C TRP A 58 -19.37 16.71 16.25
N GLU A 59 -19.61 17.99 16.49
CA GLU A 59 -18.67 19.07 16.21
C GLU A 59 -17.55 19.03 17.25
N GLU A 60 -16.33 18.69 16.86
CA GLU A 60 -15.19 19.09 17.68
C GLU A 60 -13.92 19.33 16.85
N ARG A 61 -13.32 20.49 17.11
CA ARG A 61 -12.17 21.06 16.42
C ARG A 61 -10.89 20.43 16.99
N ARG A 62 -10.13 19.71 16.16
CA ARG A 62 -8.63 19.60 16.08
C ARG A 62 -8.09 18.16 15.92
N LEU A 63 -7.16 18.03 14.95
CA LEU A 63 -6.08 17.05 14.71
C LEU A 63 -6.40 15.55 14.90
N TYR A 64 -6.85 14.89 13.83
CA TYR A 64 -6.76 13.44 13.69
C TYR A 64 -5.60 13.10 12.74
N GLN A 65 -4.70 12.21 13.17
CA GLN A 65 -3.58 11.74 12.34
C GLN A 65 -4.02 10.74 11.28
N SER A 66 -5.15 10.07 11.45
CA SER A 66 -5.70 9.09 10.51
C SER A 66 -7.25 9.11 10.56
N LEU A 67 -7.89 8.87 9.42
CA LEU A 67 -9.33 8.58 9.34
C LEU A 67 -9.52 7.18 8.78
N ILE A 68 -10.37 6.37 9.41
CA ILE A 68 -10.87 5.10 8.88
C ILE A 68 -12.36 5.30 8.56
N GLN A 69 -12.72 5.32 7.28
CA GLN A 69 -14.12 5.32 6.86
C GLN A 69 -14.58 3.88 6.61
N ARG A 70 -15.72 3.50 7.21
CA ARG A 70 -16.37 2.22 6.90
C ARG A 70 -17.19 2.36 5.61
N ASN A 71 -17.15 1.33 4.77
CA ASN A 71 -17.92 1.25 3.54
C ASN A 71 -19.41 1.49 3.85
N TYR A 72 -19.97 2.62 3.39
CA TYR A 72 -21.40 2.89 3.46
C TYR A 72 -22.02 2.56 2.11
N GLU A 73 -23.29 2.21 2.14
CA GLU A 73 -24.05 1.82 0.94
C GLU A 73 -24.12 2.94 -0.12
N GLU A 74 -23.82 4.21 0.23
CA GLU A 74 -23.98 5.40 -0.61
C GLU A 74 -22.69 6.25 -0.77
N GLU A 75 -22.35 6.60 -2.02
CA GLU A 75 -21.18 7.43 -2.41
C GLU A 75 -21.15 8.83 -1.76
N ASP A 76 -22.31 9.43 -1.51
CA ASP A 76 -22.45 10.77 -0.93
C ASP A 76 -21.85 10.87 0.49
N GLN A 77 -21.73 9.75 1.20
CA GLN A 77 -21.15 9.71 2.54
C GLN A 77 -19.62 9.80 2.54
N THR A 78 -18.95 9.23 1.54
CA THR A 78 -17.49 9.40 1.32
C THR A 78 -17.15 10.85 1.00
N ARG A 79 -17.97 11.48 0.14
CA ARG A 79 -17.83 12.91 -0.16
C ARG A 79 -18.06 13.77 1.08
N LYS A 80 -19.12 13.51 1.87
CA LYS A 80 -19.38 14.23 3.13
C LYS A 80 -18.25 14.06 4.15
N ALA A 81 -17.65 12.87 4.25
CA ALA A 81 -16.49 12.64 5.10
C ALA A 81 -15.31 13.50 4.63
N ILE A 82 -14.92 13.41 3.35
CA ILE A 82 -13.81 14.19 2.78
C ILE A 82 -14.04 15.71 2.93
N GLU A 83 -15.26 16.20 2.68
CA GLU A 83 -15.64 17.61 2.86
C GLU A 83 -15.54 18.06 4.33
N LYS A 84 -15.99 17.25 5.28
CA LYS A 84 -15.92 17.56 6.71
C LYS A 84 -14.46 17.60 7.22
N LEU A 85 -13.55 16.93 6.51
CA LEU A 85 -12.15 16.75 6.89
C LEU A 85 -11.19 17.71 6.17
N LYS A 86 -11.72 18.65 5.37
CA LYS A 86 -11.02 19.72 4.63
C LYS A 86 -9.96 20.52 5.40
N LYS A 87 -9.86 20.38 6.72
CA LYS A 87 -9.13 21.33 7.56
C LYS A 87 -7.81 20.87 8.16
N GLN A 88 -7.36 19.59 8.13
CA GLN A 88 -6.13 19.23 8.88
C GLN A 88 -5.55 17.81 8.74
N ILE A 89 -5.91 17.01 7.72
CA ILE A 89 -5.50 15.59 7.69
C ILE A 89 -4.33 15.33 6.74
N GLU A 90 -3.28 14.70 7.26
CA GLU A 90 -2.10 14.24 6.53
C GLU A 90 -2.23 12.78 6.05
N LEU A 91 -2.99 11.93 6.74
CA LEU A 91 -3.26 10.54 6.34
C LEU A 91 -4.75 10.21 6.26
N LEU A 92 -5.18 9.70 5.11
CA LEU A 92 -6.52 9.21 4.85
C LEU A 92 -6.45 7.70 4.59
N SER A 93 -7.22 6.92 5.35
CA SER A 93 -7.31 5.47 5.18
C SER A 93 -8.76 5.07 4.91
N LEU A 94 -9.07 4.67 3.69
CA LEU A 94 -10.39 4.17 3.33
C LEU A 94 -10.28 2.66 3.21
N VAL A 95 -10.94 1.92 4.10
CA VAL A 95 -10.84 0.44 4.13
C VAL A 95 -12.22 -0.20 4.23
N THR A 96 -12.42 -1.29 3.50
CA THR A 96 -13.61 -2.13 3.63
C THR A 96 -13.48 -3.11 4.79
N PHE A 97 -14.59 -3.75 5.19
CA PHE A 97 -14.58 -4.70 6.30
C PHE A 97 -14.05 -6.08 5.89
N ASN A 98 -14.20 -6.37 4.60
CA ASN A 98 -13.82 -7.62 3.96
C ASN A 98 -13.03 -7.30 2.68
N GLU A 99 -11.99 -8.07 2.40
CA GLU A 99 -11.21 -7.99 1.15
C GLU A 99 -12.09 -8.15 -0.10
N ASN A 100 -13.21 -8.86 0.01
CA ASN A 100 -14.17 -9.07 -1.07
C ASN A 100 -15.17 -7.90 -1.26
N GLU A 101 -15.25 -6.96 -0.31
CA GLU A 101 -16.13 -5.81 -0.42
C GLU A 101 -15.53 -4.74 -1.34
N VAL A 102 -16.37 -4.19 -2.21
CA VAL A 102 -16.00 -3.09 -3.11
C VAL A 102 -15.89 -1.79 -2.32
N LEU A 103 -14.71 -1.16 -2.36
CA LEU A 103 -14.47 0.16 -1.80
C LEU A 103 -15.10 1.23 -2.71
N ARG A 104 -16.28 1.72 -2.34
CA ARG A 104 -16.99 2.75 -3.10
C ARG A 104 -16.42 4.14 -2.82
N ILE A 105 -15.63 4.63 -3.77
CA ILE A 105 -15.08 5.99 -3.76
C ILE A 105 -15.80 6.82 -4.82
N ASP A 106 -16.23 8.02 -4.44
CA ASP A 106 -16.80 8.99 -5.38
C ASP A 106 -15.77 9.29 -6.49
N ASN A 107 -16.12 8.91 -7.72
CA ASN A 107 -15.36 9.19 -8.94
C ASN A 107 -15.65 10.61 -9.49
N GLY A 108 -16.35 11.45 -8.73
CA GLY A 108 -16.58 12.85 -9.04
C GLY A 108 -15.40 13.76 -8.67
N ASN A 109 -15.48 15.03 -9.06
CA ASN A 109 -14.45 16.05 -8.79
C ASN A 109 -14.38 16.49 -7.30
N PHE A 110 -14.86 15.70 -6.33
CA PHE A 110 -15.05 16.11 -4.93
C PHE A 110 -15.79 17.47 -4.77
N GLY A 111 -16.60 17.88 -5.76
CA GLY A 111 -17.22 19.21 -5.79
C GLY A 111 -16.24 20.39 -5.85
N VAL A 112 -15.01 20.17 -6.32
CA VAL A 112 -13.92 21.15 -6.30
C VAL A 112 -14.06 22.13 -7.47
N SER A 113 -14.58 23.33 -7.19
CA SER A 113 -14.65 24.43 -8.16
C SER A 113 -13.30 25.13 -8.39
N SER A 114 -12.31 24.94 -7.50
CA SER A 114 -10.98 25.53 -7.59
C SER A 114 -9.90 24.70 -6.87
N PRO A 115 -8.62 24.69 -7.28
CA PRO A 115 -7.56 23.95 -6.59
C PRO A 115 -7.37 24.32 -5.11
N LEU A 116 -7.68 25.56 -4.72
CA LEU A 116 -7.60 26.00 -3.32
C LEU A 116 -8.69 25.38 -2.43
N SER A 117 -9.79 24.92 -3.01
CA SER A 117 -10.89 24.26 -2.29
C SER A 117 -10.78 22.73 -2.33
N ASN A 118 -9.66 22.17 -2.83
CA ASN A 118 -9.42 20.74 -2.85
C ASN A 118 -9.22 20.20 -1.43
N PRO A 119 -10.08 19.29 -0.94
CA PRO A 119 -9.98 18.69 0.39
C PRO A 119 -8.71 17.87 0.60
N LEU A 120 -8.06 17.40 -0.47
CA LEU A 120 -6.90 16.51 -0.40
C LEU A 120 -5.55 17.25 -0.42
N ASN A 121 -5.54 18.59 -0.44
CA ASN A 121 -4.30 19.35 -0.56
C ASN A 121 -3.30 19.15 0.60
N LEU A 122 -3.78 18.81 1.81
CA LEU A 122 -2.91 18.54 2.96
C LEU A 122 -2.51 17.07 3.07
N LEU A 123 -3.06 16.21 2.22
CA LEU A 123 -2.87 14.77 2.31
C LEU A 123 -1.46 14.39 1.85
N THR A 124 -0.72 13.73 2.72
CA THR A 124 0.60 13.17 2.43
C THR A 124 0.55 11.66 2.23
N THR A 125 -0.40 10.97 2.86
CA THR A 125 -0.51 9.51 2.81
C THR A 125 -1.95 9.08 2.54
N LEU A 126 -2.15 8.16 1.60
CA LEU A 126 -3.46 7.58 1.27
C LEU A 126 -3.31 6.08 1.31
N ALA A 127 -4.13 5.46 2.14
CA ALA A 127 -4.32 4.02 2.15
C ALA A 127 -5.73 3.69 1.65
N LEU A 128 -5.82 2.87 0.61
CA LEU A 128 -7.06 2.31 0.10
C LEU A 128 -7.01 0.80 0.31
N GLY A 129 -7.92 0.27 1.12
CA GLY A 129 -8.05 -1.15 1.41
C GLY A 129 -9.40 -1.69 0.97
N GLY A 130 -9.39 -2.78 0.21
CA GLY A 130 -10.59 -3.38 -0.36
C GLY A 130 -10.71 -3.17 -1.87
N LYS A 131 -11.66 -3.88 -2.46
CA LYS A 131 -11.76 -4.05 -3.92
C LYS A 131 -12.09 -2.74 -4.62
N LEU A 132 -11.21 -2.28 -5.50
CA LEU A 132 -11.39 -1.07 -6.32
C LEU A 132 -11.75 -1.40 -7.77
N GLU A 133 -11.26 -2.52 -8.32
CA GLU A 133 -11.35 -2.94 -9.74
C GLU A 133 -10.60 -2.02 -10.72
N ARG A 134 -10.64 -0.71 -10.50
CA ARG A 134 -9.92 0.35 -11.21
C ARG A 134 -9.53 1.48 -10.25
N LEU A 135 -8.48 2.22 -10.59
CA LEU A 135 -8.13 3.43 -9.85
C LEU A 135 -9.22 4.51 -10.00
N PRO A 136 -9.51 5.28 -8.92
CA PRO A 136 -10.40 6.43 -9.01
C PRO A 136 -9.92 7.48 -10.02
N CYS A 137 -10.84 8.13 -10.74
CA CYS A 137 -10.49 9.04 -11.85
C CYS A 137 -9.68 10.28 -11.42
N TRP A 138 -9.69 10.64 -10.14
CA TRP A 138 -8.90 11.77 -9.64
C TRP A 138 -7.39 11.47 -9.61
N PHE A 139 -6.96 10.23 -9.83
CA PHE A 139 -5.56 9.89 -10.17
C PHE A 139 -5.14 10.48 -11.53
N ASP A 140 -6.06 10.59 -12.50
CA ASP A 140 -5.77 11.19 -13.81
C ASP A 140 -5.54 12.70 -13.73
N ARG A 141 -6.00 13.33 -12.65
CA ARG A 141 -5.89 14.76 -12.36
C ARG A 141 -5.07 15.01 -11.09
N SER A 142 -4.05 14.20 -10.90
CA SER A 142 -3.18 14.24 -9.72
C SER A 142 -2.48 15.58 -9.53
N ASP A 143 -2.20 16.30 -10.63
CA ASP A 143 -1.69 17.68 -10.63
C ASP A 143 -2.62 18.65 -9.89
N ARG A 144 -3.92 18.37 -9.84
CA ARG A 144 -4.92 19.18 -9.12
C ARG A 144 -5.20 18.64 -7.73
N TYR A 145 -5.28 17.33 -7.58
CA TYR A 145 -5.81 16.71 -6.37
C TYR A 145 -4.74 16.24 -5.37
N LEU A 146 -3.55 15.86 -5.83
CA LEU A 146 -2.58 15.08 -5.04
C LEU A 146 -1.19 15.74 -4.97
N LYS A 147 -1.13 17.08 -4.96
CA LYS A 147 0.14 17.83 -5.06
C LYS A 147 1.15 17.51 -3.96
N ASN A 148 0.70 17.25 -2.73
CA ASN A 148 1.59 17.04 -1.58
C ASN A 148 1.73 15.56 -1.19
N PHE A 149 1.25 14.69 -2.06
CA PHE A 149 1.14 13.28 -1.78
C PHE A 149 2.48 12.57 -1.83
N LYS A 150 2.83 11.84 -0.77
CA LYS A 150 4.15 11.21 -0.56
C LYS A 150 4.09 9.68 -0.46
N ALA A 151 3.00 9.10 0.05
CA ALA A 151 2.94 7.66 0.29
C ALA A 151 1.58 7.07 -0.13
N LEU A 152 1.58 6.17 -1.12
CA LEU A 152 0.40 5.45 -1.60
C LEU A 152 0.41 4.02 -1.09
N HIS A 153 -0.68 3.59 -0.48
CA HIS A 153 -0.88 2.23 -0.01
C HIS A 153 -2.15 1.67 -0.65
N LEU A 154 -2.01 0.67 -1.50
CA LEU A 154 -3.13 -0.05 -2.11
C LEU A 154 -3.13 -1.47 -1.56
N HIS A 155 -4.23 -1.87 -0.94
CA HIS A 155 -4.37 -3.17 -0.32
C HIS A 155 -5.64 -3.87 -0.79
N TRP A 156 -5.52 -5.10 -1.28
CA TRP A 156 -6.66 -5.91 -1.75
C TRP A 156 -7.54 -5.18 -2.77
N SER A 157 -6.90 -4.41 -3.66
CA SER A 157 -7.59 -3.52 -4.60
C SER A 157 -8.16 -4.23 -5.83
N SER A 158 -7.73 -5.46 -6.11
CA SER A 158 -8.12 -6.24 -7.28
C SER A 158 -8.18 -5.41 -8.57
N LEU A 159 -7.15 -4.58 -8.79
CA LEU A 159 -7.04 -3.80 -10.02
C LEU A 159 -6.91 -4.74 -11.22
N THR A 160 -7.57 -4.38 -12.31
CA THR A 160 -7.60 -5.20 -13.55
C THR A 160 -7.01 -4.45 -14.75
N ASP A 161 -6.85 -3.14 -14.60
CA ASP A 161 -6.30 -2.22 -15.58
C ASP A 161 -4.77 -2.28 -15.61
N GLU A 162 -4.17 -2.68 -16.73
CA GLU A 162 -2.70 -2.78 -16.85
C GLU A 162 -1.98 -1.42 -16.74
N ASP A 163 -2.67 -0.32 -17.04
CA ASP A 163 -2.12 1.04 -17.05
C ASP A 163 -2.19 1.75 -15.68
N PHE A 164 -2.62 1.06 -14.61
CA PHE A 164 -2.73 1.64 -13.28
C PHE A 164 -1.39 2.21 -12.76
N LEU A 165 -0.28 1.53 -13.05
CA LEU A 165 1.05 1.98 -12.67
C LEU A 165 1.46 3.26 -13.42
N SER A 166 1.09 3.41 -14.69
CA SER A 166 1.35 4.64 -15.44
C SER A 166 0.57 5.83 -14.87
N ARG A 167 -0.65 5.60 -14.35
CA ARG A 167 -1.42 6.63 -13.64
C ARG A 167 -0.75 7.03 -12.32
N ILE A 168 -0.34 6.05 -11.50
CA ILE A 168 0.36 6.31 -10.23
C ILE A 168 1.74 6.94 -10.48
N GLY A 169 2.43 6.56 -11.56
CA GLY A 169 3.75 7.08 -11.93
C GLY A 169 3.77 8.59 -12.16
N LYS A 170 2.62 9.20 -12.51
CA LYS A 170 2.46 10.66 -12.70
C LYS A 170 2.43 11.45 -11.39
N LEU A 171 2.38 10.78 -10.23
CA LEU A 171 2.42 11.43 -8.92
C LEU A 171 3.81 12.02 -8.63
N ALA A 172 3.99 13.31 -8.93
CA ALA A 172 5.28 14.00 -8.92
C ALA A 172 6.03 14.03 -7.56
N ASN A 173 5.33 13.75 -6.45
CA ASN A 173 5.90 13.78 -5.11
C ASN A 173 5.84 12.44 -4.37
N LEU A 174 5.46 11.36 -5.05
CA LEU A 174 5.38 10.03 -4.46
C LEU A 174 6.79 9.53 -4.09
N VAL A 175 6.98 9.25 -2.81
CA VAL A 175 8.21 8.75 -2.19
C VAL A 175 8.09 7.27 -1.82
N GLU A 176 6.89 6.83 -1.46
CA GLU A 176 6.60 5.46 -1.05
C GLU A 176 5.39 4.91 -1.80
N LEU A 177 5.54 3.70 -2.32
CA LEU A 177 4.45 2.92 -2.91
C LEU A 177 4.42 1.54 -2.27
N VAL A 178 3.30 1.21 -1.66
CA VAL A 178 3.00 -0.12 -1.13
C VAL A 178 1.84 -0.71 -1.88
N LEU A 179 2.08 -1.82 -2.56
CA LEU A 179 1.05 -2.62 -3.21
C LEU A 179 0.95 -3.95 -2.47
N ARG A 180 -0.23 -4.26 -1.95
CA ARG A 180 -0.52 -5.54 -1.27
C ARG A 180 -1.69 -6.21 -1.94
N ASN A 181 -1.47 -7.32 -2.64
CA ASN A 181 -2.50 -8.01 -3.40
C ASN A 181 -3.40 -7.02 -4.18
N ALA A 182 -2.76 -6.04 -4.82
CA ALA A 182 -3.45 -4.85 -5.33
C ALA A 182 -3.93 -5.01 -6.78
N TYR A 183 -3.38 -5.98 -7.51
CA TYR A 183 -3.57 -6.18 -8.94
C TYR A 183 -3.70 -7.67 -9.24
N GLU A 184 -4.67 -8.03 -10.08
CA GLU A 184 -5.01 -9.42 -10.41
C GLU A 184 -4.18 -10.00 -11.57
N GLY A 185 -3.36 -9.19 -12.23
CA GLY A 185 -2.54 -9.68 -13.34
C GLY A 185 -1.21 -10.27 -12.88
N TYR A 186 -0.67 -11.14 -13.73
CA TYR A 186 0.59 -11.86 -13.48
C TYR A 186 1.85 -11.03 -13.77
N LYS A 187 1.71 -9.82 -14.34
CA LYS A 187 2.82 -8.98 -14.79
C LYS A 187 2.65 -7.53 -14.35
N LEU A 188 3.67 -6.97 -13.70
CA LEU A 188 3.72 -5.53 -13.36
C LEU A 188 4.60 -4.77 -14.35
N LEU A 189 4.02 -3.76 -15.00
CA LEU A 189 4.67 -2.91 -16.01
C LEU A 189 4.92 -1.49 -15.48
N PHE A 190 6.16 -1.20 -15.08
CA PHE A 190 6.60 0.14 -14.74
C PHE A 190 7.20 0.81 -15.97
N LEU A 191 6.36 1.47 -16.77
CA LEU A 191 6.75 2.02 -18.08
C LEU A 191 7.20 3.49 -18.02
N GLU A 192 6.62 4.30 -17.13
CA GLU A 192 6.92 5.73 -17.01
C GLU A 192 6.73 6.24 -15.57
N GLY A 193 7.42 7.33 -15.22
CA GLY A 193 7.20 8.10 -13.99
C GLY A 193 8.00 7.67 -12.76
N PHE A 194 7.43 7.92 -11.57
CA PHE A 194 8.02 7.61 -10.26
C PHE A 194 9.32 8.36 -9.92
N GLU A 195 9.49 9.58 -10.42
CA GLU A 195 10.71 10.41 -10.31
C GLU A 195 11.32 10.51 -8.90
N LYS A 196 10.47 10.56 -7.86
CA LYS A 196 10.89 10.73 -6.46
C LYS A 196 10.71 9.47 -5.61
N LEU A 197 10.31 8.36 -6.20
CA LEU A 197 10.04 7.12 -5.47
C LEU A 197 11.33 6.60 -4.85
N ARG A 198 11.32 6.36 -3.53
CA ARG A 198 12.47 5.86 -2.76
C ARG A 198 12.22 4.47 -2.20
N CYS A 199 10.97 4.13 -1.93
CA CYS A 199 10.56 2.84 -1.39
C CYS A 199 9.44 2.25 -2.24
N LEU A 200 9.67 1.07 -2.79
CA LEU A 200 8.66 0.26 -3.46
C LEU A 200 8.51 -1.05 -2.70
N SER A 201 7.29 -1.36 -2.28
CA SER A 201 6.99 -2.61 -1.59
C SER A 201 5.85 -3.36 -2.27
N LEU A 202 6.14 -4.60 -2.65
CA LEU A 202 5.17 -5.55 -3.20
C LEU A 202 4.95 -6.66 -2.17
N PHE A 203 3.70 -6.86 -1.79
CA PHE A 203 3.30 -7.87 -0.83
C PHE A 203 2.18 -8.74 -1.41
N TYR A 204 2.27 -10.07 -1.25
CA TYR A 204 1.18 -10.99 -1.55
C TYR A 204 0.67 -10.87 -2.98
N PHE A 205 1.50 -11.27 -3.92
CA PHE A 205 1.10 -11.42 -5.32
C PHE A 205 1.29 -12.86 -5.76
N PRO A 206 0.29 -13.74 -5.52
CA PRO A 206 0.44 -15.18 -5.74
C PRO A 206 0.65 -15.53 -7.22
N GLU A 207 0.10 -14.75 -8.15
CA GLU A 207 0.20 -15.03 -9.60
C GLU A 207 1.31 -14.22 -10.31
N LEU A 208 1.99 -13.32 -9.59
CA LEU A 208 3.00 -12.44 -10.19
C LEU A 208 4.24 -13.22 -10.58
N ASN A 209 4.48 -13.32 -11.89
CA ASN A 209 5.61 -14.04 -12.46
C ASN A 209 6.64 -13.12 -13.12
N GLU A 210 6.29 -11.87 -13.41
CA GLU A 210 7.15 -10.94 -14.14
C GLU A 210 6.97 -9.49 -13.66
N ILE A 211 8.10 -8.81 -13.44
CA ILE A 211 8.15 -7.37 -13.17
C ILE A 211 9.06 -6.74 -14.22
N VAL A 212 8.56 -5.73 -14.93
CA VAL A 212 9.31 -4.99 -15.94
C VAL A 212 9.43 -3.53 -15.51
N ILE A 213 10.66 -3.03 -15.50
CA ILE A 213 10.98 -1.64 -15.18
C ILE A 213 11.70 -1.04 -16.38
N GLU A 214 11.02 -0.15 -17.08
CA GLU A 214 11.59 0.54 -18.24
C GLU A 214 12.74 1.47 -17.83
N LYS A 215 13.66 1.66 -18.76
CA LYS A 215 14.85 2.47 -18.51
C LYS A 215 14.46 3.91 -18.19
N GLY A 216 14.96 4.41 -17.06
CA GLY A 216 14.71 5.78 -16.60
C GLY A 216 13.54 5.90 -15.63
N VAL A 217 12.77 4.84 -15.41
CA VAL A 217 11.70 4.80 -14.40
C VAL A 217 12.30 4.72 -13.00
N MET A 218 11.67 5.40 -12.04
CA MET A 218 12.04 5.41 -10.61
C MET A 218 13.55 5.59 -10.32
N PRO A 219 14.21 6.63 -10.87
CA PRO A 219 15.66 6.79 -10.78
C PRO A 219 16.19 7.00 -9.35
N ALA A 220 15.31 7.40 -8.42
CA ALA A 220 15.63 7.65 -7.01
C ALA A 220 15.38 6.45 -6.08
N LEU A 221 14.99 5.28 -6.61
CA LEU A 221 14.62 4.13 -5.79
C LEU A 221 15.79 3.66 -4.94
N GLY A 222 15.60 3.58 -3.62
CA GLY A 222 16.62 3.16 -2.66
C GLY A 222 16.33 1.81 -2.03
N TYR A 223 15.05 1.46 -1.86
CA TYR A 223 14.59 0.23 -1.23
C TYR A 223 13.53 -0.43 -2.10
N PHE A 224 13.74 -1.70 -2.39
CA PHE A 224 12.78 -2.53 -3.10
C PHE A 224 12.49 -3.79 -2.29
N HIS A 225 11.25 -3.91 -1.83
CA HIS A 225 10.77 -5.03 -1.05
C HIS A 225 9.83 -5.89 -1.89
N ILE A 226 10.13 -7.18 -2.00
CA ILE A 226 9.29 -8.18 -2.67
C ILE A 226 9.04 -9.30 -1.68
N PHE A 227 7.78 -9.41 -1.25
CA PHE A 227 7.37 -10.33 -0.22
C PHE A 227 6.14 -11.13 -0.64
N HIS A 228 6.18 -12.45 -0.46
CA HIS A 228 5.09 -13.36 -0.82
C HIS A 228 4.70 -13.25 -2.30
N CYS A 229 5.68 -13.53 -3.15
CA CYS A 229 5.54 -13.60 -4.62
C CYS A 229 6.21 -14.90 -5.08
N GLU A 230 5.65 -16.06 -4.73
CA GLU A 230 6.31 -17.36 -4.95
C GLU A 230 6.46 -17.73 -6.43
N GLU A 231 5.63 -17.21 -7.34
CA GLU A 231 5.73 -17.48 -8.79
C GLU A 231 6.80 -16.64 -9.50
N LEU A 232 7.39 -15.64 -8.83
CA LEU A 232 8.44 -14.81 -9.40
C LEU A 232 9.76 -15.59 -9.42
N LYS A 233 10.18 -16.04 -10.62
CA LYS A 233 11.37 -16.88 -10.84
C LYS A 233 12.62 -16.13 -11.26
N ARG A 234 12.46 -14.87 -11.69
CA ARG A 234 13.54 -14.02 -12.20
C ARG A 234 13.52 -12.66 -11.52
N PRO A 235 14.69 -12.01 -11.37
CA PRO A 235 14.72 -10.66 -10.85
C PRO A 235 13.94 -9.73 -11.79
N PRO A 236 13.42 -8.60 -11.28
CA PRO A 236 12.74 -7.62 -12.11
C PRO A 236 13.61 -7.23 -13.32
N SER A 237 13.04 -7.32 -14.52
CA SER A 237 13.71 -6.87 -15.74
C SER A 237 13.92 -5.36 -15.67
N GLY A 238 15.14 -4.89 -15.94
CA GLY A 238 15.50 -3.47 -15.83
C GLY A 238 15.98 -3.05 -14.43
N VAL A 239 16.03 -3.96 -13.45
CA VAL A 239 16.63 -3.69 -12.13
C VAL A 239 18.07 -3.21 -12.24
N GLU A 240 18.81 -3.65 -13.27
CA GLU A 240 20.18 -3.24 -13.59
C GLU A 240 20.34 -1.73 -13.87
N HIS A 241 19.25 -1.04 -14.17
CA HIS A 241 19.22 0.40 -14.42
C HIS A 241 18.97 1.23 -13.14
N LEU A 242 18.63 0.58 -12.02
CA LEU A 242 18.31 1.24 -10.75
C LEU A 242 19.56 1.55 -9.92
N HIS A 243 20.39 2.46 -10.42
CA HIS A 243 21.69 2.77 -9.81
C HIS A 243 21.65 3.33 -8.37
N CYS A 244 20.49 3.84 -7.92
CA CYS A 244 20.30 4.30 -6.54
C CYS A 244 19.86 3.20 -5.58
N LEU A 245 19.52 2.01 -6.08
CA LEU A 245 18.97 0.91 -5.29
C LEU A 245 20.04 0.38 -4.33
N ARG A 246 19.80 0.56 -3.03
CA ARG A 246 20.72 0.18 -1.97
C ARG A 246 20.40 -1.21 -1.46
N GLU A 247 19.11 -1.47 -1.29
CA GLU A 247 18.65 -2.70 -0.68
C GLU A 247 17.52 -3.34 -1.47
N LEU A 248 17.71 -4.63 -1.76
CA LEU A 248 16.68 -5.51 -2.32
C LEU A 248 16.34 -6.55 -1.27
N HIS A 249 15.07 -6.62 -0.89
CA HIS A 249 14.57 -7.55 0.13
C HIS A 249 13.64 -8.56 -0.54
N LEU A 250 13.98 -9.84 -0.41
CA LEU A 250 13.30 -10.96 -1.04
C LEU A 250 12.87 -11.97 0.04
N ALA A 251 11.59 -12.03 0.38
CA ALA A 251 11.11 -13.07 1.31
C ALA A 251 9.85 -13.73 0.79
N TRP A 252 9.72 -15.03 1.01
CA TRP A 252 8.62 -15.83 0.47
C TRP A 252 8.49 -15.61 -1.05
N VAL A 253 9.63 -15.78 -1.73
CA VAL A 253 9.75 -15.77 -3.19
C VAL A 253 10.28 -17.14 -3.63
N SER A 254 10.31 -17.42 -4.94
CA SER A 254 10.86 -18.69 -5.41
C SER A 254 12.33 -18.88 -5.02
N ASN A 255 12.72 -20.12 -4.68
CA ASN A 255 14.13 -20.47 -4.48
C ASN A 255 14.95 -20.27 -5.76
N GLU A 256 14.33 -20.49 -6.93
CA GLU A 256 14.96 -20.24 -8.23
C GLU A 256 15.40 -18.78 -8.36
N LEU A 257 14.55 -17.82 -7.97
CA LEU A 257 14.91 -16.41 -7.97
C LEU A 257 16.13 -16.16 -7.07
N ILE A 258 16.12 -16.68 -5.84
CA ILE A 258 17.20 -16.49 -4.88
C ILE A 258 18.52 -17.04 -5.43
N GLU A 259 18.52 -18.27 -5.96
CA GLU A 259 19.70 -18.91 -6.54
C GLU A 259 20.27 -18.12 -7.73
N ARG A 260 19.41 -17.51 -8.56
CA ARG A 260 19.83 -16.72 -9.72
C ARG A 260 20.48 -15.39 -9.34
N VAL A 261 20.08 -14.77 -8.22
CA VAL A 261 20.60 -13.45 -7.77
C VAL A 261 21.75 -13.54 -6.77
N CYS A 262 21.95 -14.72 -6.16
CA CYS A 262 23.06 -15.01 -5.25
C CYS A 262 24.42 -15.05 -5.95
N GLU A 263 25.50 -15.08 -5.16
CA GLU A 263 26.87 -15.22 -5.65
C GLU A 263 27.00 -16.45 -6.57
N GLY A 264 27.53 -16.28 -7.78
CA GLY A 264 27.64 -17.34 -8.79
C GLY A 264 26.35 -17.64 -9.59
N GLY A 265 25.23 -17.01 -9.24
CA GLY A 265 23.95 -17.12 -9.95
C GLY A 265 23.99 -16.51 -11.35
N SER A 266 23.15 -17.04 -12.25
CA SER A 266 23.11 -16.63 -13.66
C SER A 266 22.71 -15.18 -13.89
N ASP A 267 21.88 -14.60 -13.00
CA ASP A 267 21.41 -13.22 -13.08
C ASP A 267 22.12 -12.29 -12.09
N ARG A 268 23.16 -12.77 -11.40
CA ARG A 268 23.96 -11.97 -10.45
C ARG A 268 24.46 -10.66 -11.06
N SER A 269 24.79 -10.67 -12.34
CA SER A 269 25.29 -9.51 -13.07
C SER A 269 24.27 -8.35 -13.15
N MET A 270 22.96 -8.64 -13.09
CA MET A 270 21.89 -7.63 -13.11
C MET A 270 21.83 -6.87 -11.78
N VAL A 271 22.02 -7.57 -10.67
CA VAL A 271 21.87 -7.04 -9.31
C VAL A 271 23.20 -6.67 -8.63
N LYS A 272 24.34 -6.83 -9.32
CA LYS A 272 25.69 -6.61 -8.77
C LYS A 272 25.94 -5.21 -8.20
N HIS A 273 25.15 -4.22 -8.64
CA HIS A 273 25.26 -2.83 -8.21
C HIS A 273 24.55 -2.55 -6.88
N ILE A 274 23.67 -3.47 -6.44
CA ILE A 274 22.90 -3.37 -5.20
C ILE A 274 23.79 -3.74 -4.02
N ARG A 275 23.84 -2.89 -3.00
CA ARG A 275 24.76 -3.06 -1.86
C ARG A 275 24.37 -4.22 -0.96
N HIS A 276 23.08 -4.35 -0.68
CA HIS A 276 22.55 -5.38 0.20
C HIS A 276 21.38 -6.10 -0.49
N ILE A 277 21.50 -7.41 -0.61
CA ILE A 277 20.41 -8.28 -1.06
C ILE A 277 20.08 -9.18 0.12
N TRP A 278 18.92 -8.97 0.71
CA TRP A 278 18.41 -9.73 1.84
C TRP A 278 17.44 -10.78 1.32
N HIS A 279 17.64 -12.03 1.70
CA HIS A 279 16.72 -13.13 1.43
C HIS A 279 16.41 -13.95 2.68
N GLN A 280 15.41 -14.84 2.62
CA GLN A 280 15.11 -15.78 3.71
C GLN A 280 16.40 -16.46 4.20
N GLY A 281 16.72 -16.28 5.49
CA GLY A 281 17.96 -16.76 6.12
C GLY A 281 19.07 -15.71 6.31
N THR A 282 18.98 -14.53 5.70
CA THR A 282 19.97 -13.44 5.84
C THR A 282 19.40 -12.17 6.47
N PHE A 283 18.11 -12.13 6.79
CA PHE A 283 17.50 -10.97 7.43
C PHE A 283 18.21 -10.61 8.74
N PRO A 284 18.53 -9.33 8.96
CA PRO A 284 18.98 -8.85 10.25
C PRO A 284 17.96 -9.20 11.34
N GLU A 285 18.42 -9.43 12.57
CA GLU A 285 17.54 -9.77 13.71
C GLU A 285 16.44 -8.72 13.98
N TYR A 286 16.62 -7.48 13.50
CA TYR A 286 15.61 -6.42 13.58
C TYR A 286 14.54 -6.47 12.49
N LEU A 287 14.66 -7.34 11.49
CA LEU A 287 13.65 -7.57 10.46
C LEU A 287 12.92 -8.91 10.65
N SER A 288 13.55 -9.92 11.27
CA SER A 288 12.89 -11.16 11.74
C SER A 288 11.90 -10.92 12.89
#